data_AF-F9U7W1-F1
#
_entry.id   AF-F9U7W1-F1
#
_cell.length_a   1.000
_cell.length_b   1.000
_cell.length_c   1.000
_cell.angle_alpha   90.00
_cell.angle_beta   90.00
_cell.angle_gamma   90.00
#
_symmetry.space_group_name_H-M   'P 1'
#
loop_
_entity.id
_entity.type
_entity.pdbx_description
1 polymer ?
#
loop_
_entity_poly.entity_id
_entity_poly.type
_entity_poly.pdbx_seq_one_letter_code
_entity_poly.pdbx_strand_id
1 'polypeptide(L)'
;MVRLLAFALHADPQLTFTKGLSADDEPDLWQRSLGGEIERWIEVGQPDERRLRKASGRAREVTVITYAGRAADLWWQHNSAALERLRNLRIIDLSSDESQALSRLAERSMDLQCTIDGGEVWIGNGRETVGLIPRLRQV
;
A
#
# COMPACT_ATOMS: atom_id res chain seq x y z
N MET A 1 7.07 -6.78 4.96
CA MET A 1 7.57 -5.39 5.05
C MET A 1 6.73 -4.38 4.30
N VAL A 2 6.33 -4.61 3.04
CA VAL A 2 5.50 -3.63 2.30
C VAL A 2 4.15 -3.33 2.99
N ARG A 3 3.45 -4.35 3.54
CA ARG A 3 2.25 -4.12 4.36
C ARG A 3 2.51 -3.30 5.65
N LEU A 4 3.71 -3.38 6.22
CA LEU A 4 4.11 -2.56 7.38
C LEU A 4 4.41 -1.11 6.96
N LEU A 5 5.06 -0.93 5.81
CA LEU A 5 5.21 0.41 5.23
C LEU A 5 3.83 1.02 4.94
N ALA A 6 2.91 0.26 4.36
CA ALA A 6 1.54 0.69 4.12
C ALA A 6 0.84 1.14 5.41
N PHE A 7 1.02 0.39 6.50
CA PHE A 7 0.55 0.80 7.81
C PHE A 7 1.18 2.13 8.26
N ALA A 8 2.49 2.28 8.14
CA ALA A 8 3.20 3.48 8.57
C ALA A 8 2.80 4.73 7.75
N LEU A 9 2.60 4.59 6.44
CA LEU A 9 2.16 5.66 5.54
C LEU A 9 0.73 6.15 5.83
N HIS A 10 -0.10 5.29 6.40
CA HIS A 10 -1.52 5.55 6.66
C HIS A 10 -1.88 5.40 8.14
N ALA A 11 -0.89 5.57 9.04
CA ALA A 11 -1.01 5.20 10.44
C ALA A 11 -2.22 5.88 11.10
N ASP A 12 -3.12 5.05 11.61
CA ASP A 12 -4.35 5.47 12.28
C ASP A 12 -4.70 4.41 13.34
N PRO A 13 -5.19 4.79 14.53
CA PRO A 13 -5.59 3.83 15.56
C PRO A 13 -6.64 2.81 15.12
N GLN A 14 -7.46 3.14 14.10
CA GLN A 14 -8.49 2.26 13.55
C GLN A 14 -8.01 1.46 12.31
N LEU A 15 -6.76 1.64 11.87
CA LEU A 15 -6.20 0.87 10.76
C LEU A 15 -5.84 -0.54 11.23
N THR A 16 -6.34 -1.56 10.55
CA THR A 16 -6.12 -2.97 10.92
C THR A 16 -5.68 -3.80 9.73
N PHE A 17 -4.78 -4.76 9.99
CA PHE A 17 -4.44 -5.81 9.03
C PHE A 17 -5.60 -6.81 8.90
N THR A 18 -5.81 -7.33 7.70
CA THR A 18 -6.77 -8.41 7.46
C THR A 18 -6.07 -9.65 6.87
N LYS A 19 -6.86 -10.67 6.49
CA LYS A 19 -6.37 -11.84 5.76
C LYS A 19 -5.94 -11.54 4.33
N GLY A 20 -6.30 -10.38 3.77
CA GLY A 20 -5.85 -9.91 2.45
C GLY A 20 -6.07 -10.95 1.36
N LEU A 21 -5.00 -11.34 0.66
CA LEU A 21 -4.99 -12.34 -0.43
C LEU A 21 -5.66 -13.70 -0.11
N SER A 22 -5.90 -14.02 1.16
CA SER A 22 -6.63 -15.24 1.56
C SER A 22 -8.15 -15.05 1.68
N ALA A 23 -8.67 -13.85 1.35
CA ALA A 23 -10.09 -13.51 1.36
C ALA A 23 -10.46 -12.58 0.19
N ASP A 24 -11.53 -12.91 -0.53
CA ASP A 24 -11.98 -12.16 -1.71
C ASP A 24 -12.67 -10.81 -1.38
N ASP A 25 -12.97 -10.58 -0.11
CA ASP A 25 -13.77 -9.47 0.37
C ASP A 25 -13.07 -8.53 1.36
N GLU A 26 -11.82 -8.82 1.71
CA GLU A 26 -10.98 -8.01 2.61
C GLU A 26 -9.66 -7.56 1.92
N PRO A 27 -9.23 -6.30 2.11
CA PRO A 27 -7.93 -5.79 1.64
C PRO A 27 -6.78 -6.23 2.52
N ASP A 28 -5.52 -6.02 2.12
CA ASP A 28 -4.39 -6.20 3.04
C ASP A 28 -4.52 -5.37 4.33
N LEU A 29 -4.99 -4.13 4.23
CA LEU A 29 -5.33 -3.29 5.38
C LEU A 29 -6.60 -2.50 5.11
N TRP A 30 -7.38 -2.24 6.14
CA TRP A 30 -8.46 -1.26 6.06
C TRP A 30 -8.55 -0.41 7.31
N GLN A 31 -9.22 0.72 7.16
CA GLN A 31 -9.73 1.50 8.26
C GLN A 31 -11.24 1.52 8.15
N ARG A 32 -11.92 1.24 9.26
CA ARG A 32 -13.36 1.33 9.37
C ARG A 32 -13.73 2.41 10.38
N SER A 33 -14.79 3.16 10.09
CA SER A 33 -15.40 4.06 11.06
C SER A 33 -16.12 3.28 12.15
N LEU A 34 -16.51 3.96 13.23
CA LEU A 34 -17.35 3.39 14.29
C LEU A 34 -18.71 2.88 13.78
N GLY A 35 -19.19 3.41 12.65
CA GLY A 35 -20.43 2.97 11.98
C GLY A 35 -20.25 1.76 11.07
N GLY A 36 -19.02 1.26 10.89
CA GLY A 36 -18.71 0.12 10.03
C GLY A 36 -18.39 0.47 8.57
N GLU A 37 -18.54 1.73 8.17
CA GLU A 37 -18.16 2.22 6.84
C GLU A 37 -16.66 2.08 6.62
N ILE A 38 -16.24 1.70 5.41
CA ILE A 38 -14.82 1.57 5.06
C ILE A 38 -14.29 2.94 4.66
N GLU A 39 -13.45 3.52 5.52
CA GLU A 39 -12.78 4.80 5.25
C GLU A 39 -11.61 4.60 4.30
N ARG A 40 -10.75 3.61 4.57
CA ARG A 40 -9.57 3.30 3.74
C ARG A 40 -9.51 1.82 3.40
N TRP A 41 -9.19 1.53 2.15
CA TRP A 41 -8.94 0.20 1.61
C TRP A 41 -7.54 0.16 1.00
N ILE A 42 -6.63 -0.63 1.56
CA ILE A 42 -5.22 -0.63 1.15
C ILE A 42 -4.81 -2.02 0.67
N GLU A 43 -4.34 -2.10 -0.56
CA GLU A 43 -3.83 -3.32 -1.19
C GLU A 43 -2.32 -3.22 -1.45
N VAL A 44 -1.63 -4.35 -1.38
CA VAL A 44 -0.23 -4.47 -1.71
C VAL A 44 -0.08 -5.50 -2.83
N GLY A 45 0.56 -5.12 -3.95
CA GLY A 45 0.75 -6.00 -5.11
C GLY A 45 0.18 -5.43 -6.39
N GLN A 46 -0.39 -6.28 -7.25
CA GLN A 46 -0.95 -5.94 -8.56
C GLN A 46 -2.39 -6.46 -8.70
N PRO A 47 -3.36 -5.94 -7.91
CA PRO A 47 -4.74 -6.40 -7.95
C PRO A 47 -5.38 -6.16 -9.33
N ASP A 48 -6.27 -7.05 -9.75
CA ASP A 48 -6.99 -6.85 -11.01
C ASP A 48 -7.95 -5.66 -10.97
N GLU A 49 -8.37 -5.21 -12.15
CA GLU A 49 -9.28 -4.09 -12.32
C GLU A 49 -10.63 -4.32 -11.59
N ARG A 50 -11.14 -5.55 -11.62
CA ARG A 50 -12.44 -5.91 -11.01
C ARG A 50 -12.39 -5.72 -9.49
N ARG A 51 -11.30 -6.12 -8.84
CA ARG A 51 -11.07 -5.95 -7.42
C ARG A 51 -10.98 -4.48 -7.06
N LEU A 52 -10.26 -3.68 -7.84
CA LEU A 52 -10.13 -2.24 -7.58
C LEU A 52 -11.43 -1.46 -7.81
N ARG A 53 -12.25 -1.83 -8.80
CA ARG A 53 -13.60 -1.27 -8.95
C ARG A 53 -14.49 -1.61 -7.75
N LYS A 54 -14.45 -2.86 -7.27
CA LYS A 54 -15.20 -3.30 -6.08
C LYS A 54 -14.75 -2.53 -4.83
N ALA A 55 -13.44 -2.37 -4.63
CA ALA A 55 -12.88 -1.60 -3.53
C ALA A 55 -13.34 -0.13 -3.59
N SER A 56 -13.23 0.49 -4.77
CA SER A 56 -13.60 1.89 -5.00
C SER A 56 -15.08 2.18 -4.75
N GLY A 57 -15.95 1.20 -4.97
CA GLY A 57 -17.37 1.31 -4.65
C GLY A 57 -17.72 1.07 -3.18
N ARG A 58 -16.79 0.55 -2.37
CA ARG A 58 -17.02 0.18 -0.95
C ARG A 58 -16.30 1.09 0.04
N ALA A 59 -15.25 1.79 -0.39
CA ALA A 59 -14.39 2.58 0.47
C ALA A 59 -14.36 4.05 0.05
N ARG A 60 -14.14 4.95 1.01
CA ARG A 60 -13.92 6.37 0.71
C ARG A 60 -12.60 6.60 0.00
N GLU A 61 -11.54 5.93 0.42
CA GLU A 61 -10.21 5.98 -0.19
C GLU A 61 -9.70 4.56 -0.48
N VAL A 62 -9.13 4.36 -1.67
CA VAL A 62 -8.44 3.12 -2.06
C VAL A 62 -6.98 3.44 -2.36
N THR A 63 -6.06 2.72 -1.74
CA THR A 63 -4.62 2.83 -2.05
C THR A 63 -4.08 1.47 -2.49
N VAL A 64 -3.29 1.46 -3.55
CA VAL A 64 -2.54 0.28 -3.99
C VAL A 64 -1.05 0.59 -3.91
N ILE A 65 -0.27 -0.28 -3.28
CA ILE A 65 1.19 -0.19 -3.25
C ILE A 65 1.77 -1.33 -4.09
N THR A 66 2.26 -1.00 -5.28
CA THR A 66 2.97 -1.92 -6.17
C THR A 66 4.45 -1.96 -5.82
N TYR A 67 5.12 -3.12 -5.99
CA TYR A 67 6.54 -3.29 -5.63
C TYR A 67 7.29 -4.31 -6.49
N ALA A 68 6.77 -4.65 -7.67
CA ALA A 68 7.27 -5.74 -8.51
C ALA A 68 8.05 -5.28 -9.76
N GLY A 69 8.58 -4.05 -9.75
CA GLY A 69 9.36 -3.47 -10.85
C GLY A 69 8.65 -3.60 -12.21
N ARG A 70 9.28 -4.28 -13.18
CA ARG A 70 8.73 -4.48 -14.53
C ARG A 70 7.32 -5.08 -14.54
N ALA A 71 7.00 -5.99 -13.62
CA ALA A 71 5.65 -6.57 -13.56
C ALA A 71 4.60 -5.53 -13.16
N ALA A 72 4.94 -4.60 -12.25
CA ALA A 72 4.08 -3.48 -11.89
C ALA A 72 3.92 -2.48 -13.05
N ASP A 73 4.97 -2.24 -13.84
CA ASP A 73 4.87 -1.40 -15.04
C ASP A 73 3.93 -1.99 -16.09
N LEU A 74 4.04 -3.29 -16.38
CA LEU A 74 3.15 -3.97 -17.32
C LEU A 74 1.70 -3.98 -16.82
N TRP A 75 1.50 -4.23 -15.52
CA TRP A 75 0.18 -4.12 -14.90
C TRP A 75 -0.41 -2.71 -15.07
N TRP A 76 0.38 -1.67 -14.82
CA TRP A 76 -0.09 -0.29 -14.99
C TRP A 76 -0.42 0.03 -16.45
N GLN A 77 0.43 -0.37 -17.40
CA GLN A 77 0.17 -0.17 -18.83
C GLN A 77 -1.14 -0.82 -19.27
N HIS A 78 -1.45 -2.01 -18.75
CA HIS A 78 -2.69 -2.72 -19.10
C HIS A 78 -3.95 -2.10 -18.47
N ASN A 79 -3.85 -1.57 -17.24
CA ASN A 79 -5.02 -1.20 -16.44
C ASN A 79 -5.26 0.33 -16.33
N SER A 80 -4.25 1.17 -16.62
CA SER A 80 -4.28 2.63 -16.39
C SER A 80 -5.54 3.32 -16.91
N ALA A 81 -5.90 3.10 -18.18
CA ALA A 81 -7.08 3.72 -18.79
C ALA A 81 -8.40 3.46 -18.03
N ALA A 82 -8.53 2.28 -17.39
CA ALA A 82 -9.67 1.94 -16.59
C ALA A 82 -9.56 2.47 -15.14
N LEU A 83 -8.38 2.38 -14.54
CA LEU A 83 -8.11 2.76 -13.16
C LEU A 83 -8.10 4.28 -12.93
N GLU A 84 -7.66 5.06 -13.92
CA GLU A 84 -7.68 6.54 -13.87
C GLU A 84 -9.10 7.11 -13.74
N ARG A 85 -10.13 6.31 -14.06
CA ARG A 85 -11.54 6.70 -13.91
C ARG A 85 -12.03 6.59 -12.45
N LEU A 86 -11.28 5.90 -11.59
CA LEU A 86 -11.59 5.68 -10.18
C LEU A 86 -11.03 6.85 -9.38
N ARG A 87 -11.90 7.83 -9.06
CA ARG A 87 -11.49 9.12 -8.47
C ARG A 87 -10.98 9.03 -7.03
N ASN A 88 -11.22 7.90 -6.36
CA ASN A 88 -10.76 7.64 -5.00
C ASN A 88 -9.61 6.61 -4.95
N LEU A 89 -9.02 6.28 -6.09
CA LEU A 89 -7.91 5.34 -6.18
C LEU A 89 -6.58 6.08 -6.29
N ARG A 90 -5.69 5.80 -5.35
CA ARG A 90 -4.28 6.19 -5.37
C ARG A 90 -3.40 4.97 -5.63
N ILE A 91 -2.37 5.15 -6.45
CA ILE A 91 -1.40 4.08 -6.74
C ILE A 91 0.00 4.59 -6.43
N ILE A 92 0.65 3.93 -5.49
CA ILE A 92 2.03 4.14 -5.05
C ILE A 92 2.87 2.99 -5.59
N ASP A 93 4.05 3.28 -6.11
CA ASP A 93 4.96 2.30 -6.68
C ASP A 93 6.32 2.38 -5.99
N LEU A 94 6.76 1.25 -5.45
CA LEU A 94 8.10 1.04 -4.95
C LEU A 94 8.93 0.35 -6.03
N SER A 95 10.15 0.84 -6.23
CA SER A 95 11.13 0.15 -7.05
C SER A 95 11.52 -1.21 -6.45
N SER A 96 12.07 -2.08 -7.29
CA SER A 96 12.60 -3.37 -6.83
C SER A 96 13.64 -3.20 -5.72
N ASP A 97 14.54 -2.22 -5.87
CA ASP A 97 15.62 -1.96 -4.92
C ASP A 97 15.08 -1.50 -3.56
N GLU A 98 14.09 -0.61 -3.56
CA GLU A 98 13.40 -0.15 -2.35
C GLU A 98 12.69 -1.30 -1.62
N SER A 99 11.96 -2.13 -2.37
CA SER A 99 11.25 -3.28 -1.80
C SER A 99 12.21 -4.33 -1.22
N GLN A 100 13.34 -4.55 -1.89
CA GLN A 100 14.39 -5.45 -1.41
C GLN A 100 15.11 -4.86 -0.19
N ALA A 101 15.38 -3.56 -0.16
CA ALA A 101 15.95 -2.90 1.00
C ALA A 101 15.03 -3.01 2.22
N LEU A 102 13.74 -2.74 2.06
CA LEU A 102 12.73 -2.93 3.10
C LEU A 102 12.74 -4.35 3.67
N SER A 103 12.89 -5.36 2.82
CA SER A 103 12.89 -6.76 3.24
C SER A 103 14.03 -7.10 4.22
N ARG A 104 15.15 -6.38 4.17
CA ARG A 104 16.30 -6.62 5.06
C ARG A 104 16.02 -6.24 6.52
N LEU A 105 15.04 -5.35 6.75
CA LEU A 105 14.61 -4.96 8.09
C LEU A 105 13.70 -6.01 8.76
N ALA A 106 13.31 -7.08 8.05
CA ALA A 106 12.36 -8.06 8.54
C ALA A 106 12.95 -8.96 9.63
N GLU A 107 12.37 -8.91 10.83
CA GLU A 107 12.70 -9.78 11.96
C GLU A 107 11.41 -10.35 12.57
N ARG A 108 11.53 -11.40 13.40
CA ARG A 108 10.36 -12.00 14.07
C ARG A 108 9.66 -11.03 15.02
N SER A 109 10.43 -10.17 15.67
CA SER A 109 9.98 -9.07 16.50
C SER A 109 10.75 -7.83 16.05
N MET A 110 10.04 -6.73 15.83
CA MET A 110 10.58 -5.53 15.22
C MET A 110 10.10 -4.31 16.00
N ASP A 111 11.03 -3.46 16.39
CA ASP A 111 10.77 -2.08 16.80
C ASP A 111 11.21 -1.18 15.66
N LEU A 112 10.26 -0.52 15.01
CA LEU A 112 10.51 0.27 13.80
C LEU A 112 10.24 1.75 14.08
N GLN A 113 11.17 2.60 13.66
CA GLN A 113 10.97 4.04 13.54
C GLN A 113 10.72 4.37 12.07
N CYS A 114 9.65 5.14 11.80
CA CYS A 114 9.32 5.64 10.47
C CYS A 114 9.20 7.17 10.51
N THR A 115 9.92 7.85 9.63
CA THR A 115 9.83 9.31 9.44
C THR A 115 9.40 9.58 8.01
N ILE A 116 8.44 10.50 7.83
CA ILE A 116 7.92 10.90 6.53
C ILE A 116 8.07 12.41 6.43
N ASP A 117 8.83 12.89 5.44
CA ASP A 117 9.01 14.32 5.18
C ASP A 117 9.19 14.56 3.68
N GLY A 118 8.57 15.61 3.14
CA GLY A 118 8.75 15.98 1.73
C GLY A 118 8.39 14.90 0.68
N GLY A 119 7.66 13.83 1.05
CA GLY A 119 7.39 12.69 0.16
C GLY A 119 8.45 11.58 0.22
N GLU A 120 9.51 11.78 1.00
CA GLU A 120 10.50 10.75 1.32
C GLU A 120 10.11 10.01 2.61
N VAL A 121 10.53 8.75 2.71
CA VAL A 121 10.28 7.90 3.87
C VAL A 121 11.59 7.29 4.35
N TRP A 122 11.90 7.44 5.63
CA TRP A 122 12.98 6.73 6.30
C TRP A 122 12.40 5.76 7.32
N ILE A 123 12.70 4.48 7.15
CA ILE A 123 12.26 3.42 8.05
C ILE A 123 13.46 2.61 8.54
N GLY A 124 13.54 2.36 9.85
CA GLY A 124 14.68 1.67 10.44
C GLY A 124 14.37 0.96 11.75
N ASN A 125 15.27 0.06 12.15
CA ASN A 125 15.19 -0.76 13.37
C ASN A 125 16.27 -0.40 14.40
N GLY A 126 16.83 0.81 14.32
CA GLY A 126 17.95 1.28 15.14
C GLY A 126 19.34 0.76 14.72
N ARG A 127 19.44 -0.24 13.82
CA ARG A 127 20.72 -0.73 13.26
C ARG A 127 20.91 -0.37 11.80
N GLU A 128 19.86 -0.53 10.99
CA GLU A 128 19.81 -0.13 9.59
C GLU A 128 18.64 0.85 9.40
N THR A 129 18.81 1.80 8.48
CA THR A 129 17.74 2.69 8.01
C THR A 129 17.67 2.60 6.50
N VAL A 130 16.47 2.44 5.98
CA VAL A 130 16.16 2.39 4.56
C VAL A 130 15.43 3.69 4.19
N GLY A 131 15.98 4.41 3.21
CA GLY A 131 15.31 5.54 2.57
C GLY A 131 14.51 5.09 1.35
N LEU A 132 13.31 5.65 1.18
CA LEU A 132 12.38 5.35 0.09
C LEU A 132 11.85 6.66 -0.48
N ILE A 133 11.63 6.69 -1.79
CA ILE A 133 10.96 7.77 -2.51
C ILE A 133 9.80 7.14 -3.31
N PRO A 134 8.67 6.82 -2.67
CA PRO A 134 7.58 6.12 -3.32
C PRO A 134 7.01 6.94 -4.49
N ARG A 135 6.96 6.34 -5.68
CA ARG A 135 6.48 7.01 -6.89
C ARG A 135 4.95 6.97 -6.95
N LEU A 136 4.31 8.12 -7.16
CA LEU A 136 2.87 8.18 -7.45
C LEU A 136 2.62 7.88 -8.93
N ARG A 137 1.79 6.86 -9.22
CA ARG A 137 1.28 6.58 -10.57
C ARG A 137 -0.07 7.26 -10.84
N GLN A 138 -0.89 7.39 -9.80
CA GLN A 138 -2.22 8.02 -9.84
C GLN A 138 -2.50 8.69 -8.49
N VAL A 139 -3.15 9.86 -8.53
CA VAL A 139 -3.52 10.68 -7.35
C VAL A 139 -5.04 10.72 -7.16
#